data_AF-A0A0F9B7H6-F1
#
_entry.id   AF-A0A0F9B7H6-F1
#
_cell.length_a   1.000
_cell.length_b   1.000
_cell.length_c   1.000
_cell.angle_alpha   90.00
_cell.angle_beta   90.00
_cell.angle_gamma   90.00
#
_symmetry.space_group_name_H-M   'P 1'
#
loop_
_entity.id
_entity.type
_entity.pdbx_description
1 polymer ?
#
loop_
_entity_poly.entity_id
_entity_poly.type
_entity_poly.pdbx_seq_one_letter_code
_entity_poly.pdbx_strand_id
1 'polypeptide(L)'
;VWDKKYFSSLNEPQLRKHFLDKVFETLGWTIDVEPPTPSGEWSKHPDYALFHTREDLKLAQKTTREKYFKKSLCIGEAKRWGRPLDKKLKEEKDPFEIQNPSLQISRYLWLTGVKWGILTDGKYWRLYERETSKRLDIFYEIDLENLIENGTIEDFKYFYLFF
;
A
#
# COMPACT_ATOMS: atom_id res chain seq x y z
N VAL A 1 -12.51 -13.82 -4.06
CA VAL A 1 -12.51 -12.46 -3.47
C VAL A 1 -12.81 -11.39 -4.52
N TRP A 2 -12.34 -11.54 -5.75
CA TRP A 2 -12.50 -10.56 -6.84
C TRP A 2 -13.97 -10.28 -7.23
N ASP A 3 -14.40 -9.02 -7.12
CA ASP A 3 -15.69 -8.51 -7.59
C ASP A 3 -15.59 -7.02 -7.97
N LYS A 4 -15.23 -6.77 -9.23
CA LYS A 4 -15.03 -5.42 -9.79
C LYS A 4 -16.23 -4.48 -9.62
N LYS A 5 -17.46 -5.00 -9.80
CA LYS A 5 -18.69 -4.19 -9.69
C LYS A 5 -18.93 -3.76 -8.25
N TYR A 6 -18.65 -4.64 -7.30
CA TYR A 6 -18.74 -4.30 -5.90
C TYR A 6 -17.64 -3.29 -5.52
N PHE A 7 -16.38 -3.51 -5.93
CA PHE A 7 -15.25 -2.67 -5.56
C PHE A 7 -15.37 -1.22 -6.03
N SER A 8 -15.91 -0.98 -7.22
CA SER A 8 -16.12 0.38 -7.73
C SER A 8 -17.17 1.19 -6.96
N SER A 9 -18.01 0.52 -6.14
CA SER A 9 -18.98 1.18 -5.27
C SER A 9 -18.45 1.50 -3.87
N LEU A 10 -17.25 1.02 -3.52
CA LEU A 10 -16.67 1.16 -2.19
C LEU A 10 -15.85 2.44 -2.05
N ASN A 11 -15.90 3.03 -0.85
CA ASN A 11 -14.88 3.99 -0.45
C ASN A 11 -13.57 3.28 -0.06
N GLU A 12 -12.50 4.04 0.19
CA GLU A 12 -11.18 3.48 0.48
C GLU A 12 -11.15 2.57 1.73
N PRO A 13 -11.66 2.97 2.92
CA PRO A 13 -11.73 2.06 4.07
C PRO A 13 -12.52 0.77 3.81
N GLN A 14 -13.60 0.84 3.05
CA GLN A 14 -14.36 -0.35 2.65
C GLN A 14 -13.57 -1.22 1.69
N LEU A 15 -12.88 -0.64 0.69
CA LEU A 15 -12.05 -1.40 -0.23
C LEU A 15 -10.91 -2.13 0.50
N ARG A 16 -10.27 -1.47 1.47
CA ARG A 16 -9.27 -2.08 2.36
C ARG A 16 -9.82 -3.35 3.02
N LYS A 17 -10.87 -3.19 3.83
CA LYS A 17 -11.48 -4.27 4.60
C LYS A 17 -12.07 -5.40 3.75
N HIS A 18 -12.74 -5.07 2.66
CA HIS A 18 -13.48 -6.07 1.87
C HIS A 18 -12.61 -6.80 0.85
N PHE A 19 -11.48 -6.20 0.46
CA PHE A 19 -10.59 -6.72 -0.57
C PHE A 19 -9.12 -6.76 -0.15
N LEU A 20 -8.47 -5.61 0.09
CA LEU A 20 -7.01 -5.54 0.23
C LEU A 20 -6.47 -6.28 1.45
N ASP A 21 -7.12 -6.18 2.61
CA ASP A 21 -6.73 -6.91 3.83
C ASP A 21 -6.62 -8.42 3.54
N LYS A 22 -7.63 -8.96 2.85
CA LYS A 22 -7.69 -10.38 2.49
C LYS A 22 -6.62 -10.76 1.47
N VAL A 23 -6.30 -9.86 0.53
CA VAL A 23 -5.23 -10.08 -0.45
C VAL A 23 -3.89 -10.13 0.27
N PHE A 24 -3.58 -9.15 1.13
CA PHE A 24 -2.35 -9.16 1.90
C PHE A 24 -2.22 -10.40 2.80
N GLU A 25 -3.29 -10.78 3.50
CA GLU A 25 -3.30 -12.01 4.30
C GLU A 25 -3.09 -13.27 3.45
N THR A 26 -3.68 -13.32 2.24
CA THR A 26 -3.52 -14.45 1.30
C THR A 26 -2.08 -14.54 0.77
N LEU A 27 -1.42 -13.40 0.56
CA LEU A 27 -0.01 -13.30 0.18
C LEU A 27 0.95 -13.61 1.34
N GLY A 28 0.40 -13.87 2.55
CA GLY A 28 1.17 -14.29 3.72
C GLY A 28 1.65 -13.15 4.61
N TRP A 29 1.17 -11.92 4.40
CA TRP A 29 1.48 -10.80 5.28
C TRP A 29 0.75 -10.89 6.61
N THR A 30 1.45 -10.54 7.68
CA THR A 30 0.83 -10.08 8.92
C THR A 30 0.66 -8.57 8.81
N ILE A 31 -0.59 -8.10 8.78
CA ILE A 31 -0.93 -6.68 8.60
C ILE A 31 -1.15 -5.98 9.95
N ASP A 32 -0.69 -4.74 10.07
CA ASP A 32 -1.22 -3.76 11.03
C ASP A 32 -1.79 -2.58 10.26
N VAL A 33 -3.05 -2.24 10.53
CA VAL A 33 -3.81 -1.20 9.84
C VAL A 33 -3.69 0.11 10.62
N GLU A 34 -3.47 1.20 9.91
CA GLU A 34 -3.27 2.54 10.50
C GLU A 34 -2.17 2.55 11.58
N PRO A 35 -0.95 2.05 11.26
CA PRO A 35 0.15 1.95 12.21
C PRO A 35 0.54 3.31 12.81
N PRO A 36 1.03 3.33 14.06
CA PRO A 36 1.45 4.58 14.69
C PRO A 36 2.71 5.13 14.02
N THR A 37 2.59 6.26 13.31
CA THR A 37 3.74 6.94 12.72
C THR A 37 4.55 7.76 13.73
N PRO A 38 5.85 7.95 13.47
CA PRO A 38 6.67 8.88 14.23
C PRO A 38 6.10 10.30 14.19
N SER A 39 6.22 11.02 15.30
CA SER A 39 5.77 12.41 15.43
C SER A 39 6.53 13.34 14.46
N GLY A 40 5.81 14.16 13.69
CA GLY A 40 6.36 15.15 12.76
C GLY A 40 5.27 16.08 12.19
N GLU A 41 5.64 17.08 11.38
CA GLU A 41 4.71 18.07 10.78
C GLU A 41 3.57 17.47 9.93
N TRP A 42 3.65 16.18 9.59
CA TRP A 42 2.70 15.49 8.71
C TRP A 42 1.83 14.54 9.53
N SER A 43 0.54 14.86 9.63
CA SER A 43 -0.42 14.16 10.49
C SER A 43 -0.93 12.80 9.96
N LYS A 44 -0.52 12.37 8.76
CA LYS A 44 -0.96 11.09 8.16
C LYS A 44 0.09 9.99 8.29
N HIS A 45 -0.40 8.78 8.57
CA HIS A 45 0.33 7.50 8.52
C HIS A 45 0.09 6.78 7.19
N PRO A 46 0.94 5.82 6.80
CA PRO A 46 0.58 4.84 5.78
C PRO A 46 -0.62 4.02 6.26
N ASP A 47 -1.40 3.48 5.32
CA ASP A 47 -2.54 2.62 5.65
C ASP A 47 -2.13 1.30 6.29
N TYR A 48 -0.97 0.75 5.92
CA TYR A 48 -0.50 -0.55 6.39
C TYR A 48 0.97 -0.53 6.80
N ALA A 49 1.28 -1.26 7.86
CA ALA A 49 2.60 -1.84 8.11
C ALA A 49 2.51 -3.35 7.88
N LEU A 50 3.40 -3.88 7.03
CA LEU A 50 3.41 -5.28 6.62
C LEU A 50 4.60 -6.01 7.25
N PHE A 51 4.29 -7.05 8.01
CA PHE A 51 5.25 -7.87 8.76
C PHE A 51 5.24 -9.30 8.25
N HIS A 52 6.38 -9.99 8.38
CA HIS A 52 6.46 -11.41 8.03
C HIS A 52 5.74 -12.30 9.05
N THR A 53 5.79 -11.94 10.33
CA THR A 53 5.26 -12.76 11.43
C THR A 53 4.43 -11.95 12.41
N ARG A 54 3.54 -12.65 13.14
CA ARG A 54 2.79 -12.06 14.26
C ARG A 54 3.69 -11.66 15.43
N GLU A 55 4.81 -12.35 15.60
CA GLU A 55 5.82 -12.04 16.60
C GLU A 55 6.51 -10.70 16.32
N ASP A 56 6.89 -10.44 15.06
CA ASP A 56 7.46 -9.16 14.64
C ASP A 56 6.49 -8.00 14.87
N LEU A 57 5.21 -8.19 14.53
CA LEU A 57 4.16 -7.22 14.83
C LEU A 57 4.04 -6.96 16.34
N LYS A 58 3.94 -8.01 17.15
CA LYS A 58 3.87 -7.87 18.62
C LYS A 58 5.07 -7.14 19.20
N LEU A 59 6.27 -7.35 18.66
CA LEU A 59 7.47 -6.64 19.07
C LEU A 59 7.42 -5.17 18.67
N ALA A 60 6.94 -4.86 17.45
CA ALA A 60 6.75 -3.49 16.97
C ALA A 60 5.75 -2.71 17.84
N GLN A 61 4.59 -3.30 18.16
CA GLN A 61 3.55 -2.67 18.98
C GLN A 61 3.98 -2.41 20.43
N LYS A 62 5.00 -3.12 20.93
CA LYS A 62 5.57 -2.92 22.27
C LYS A 62 6.72 -1.91 22.31
N THR A 63 7.15 -1.38 21.17
CA THR A 63 8.25 -0.40 21.11
C THR A 63 7.74 1.05 21.02
N THR A 64 8.65 2.01 20.92
CA THR A 64 8.29 3.42 20.73
C THR A 64 7.89 3.68 19.28
N ARG A 65 7.13 4.76 19.02
CA ARG A 65 6.67 5.11 17.67
C ARG A 65 7.83 5.27 16.68
N GLU A 66 8.95 5.80 17.13
CA GLU A 66 10.16 6.00 16.32
C GLU A 66 10.84 4.68 15.92
N LYS A 67 10.62 3.61 16.70
CA LYS A 67 11.20 2.29 16.47
C LYS A 67 10.20 1.31 15.84
N TYR A 68 8.92 1.70 15.74
CA TYR A 68 7.83 0.83 15.31
C TYR A 68 8.12 0.12 13.98
N PHE A 69 8.54 0.88 12.97
CA PHE A 69 8.78 0.34 11.63
C PHE A 69 10.05 -0.49 11.47
N LYS A 70 10.90 -0.63 12.52
CA LYS A 70 12.17 -1.39 12.42
C LYS A 70 12.00 -2.86 12.06
N LYS A 71 10.81 -3.42 12.30
CA LYS A 71 10.47 -4.81 11.98
C LYS A 71 9.51 -4.95 10.79
N SER A 72 8.99 -3.84 10.27
CA SER A 72 8.15 -3.82 9.08
C SER A 72 9.03 -4.08 7.86
N LEU A 73 8.63 -5.01 7.00
CA LEU A 73 9.36 -5.29 5.75
C LEU A 73 8.88 -4.40 4.62
N CYS A 74 7.60 -4.05 4.64
CA CYS A 74 6.95 -3.22 3.65
C CYS A 74 5.92 -2.30 4.34
N ILE A 75 5.59 -1.18 3.70
CA ILE A 75 4.44 -0.34 4.05
C ILE A 75 3.46 -0.34 2.90
N GLY A 76 2.17 -0.20 3.20
CA GLY A 76 1.11 -0.15 2.20
C GLY A 76 0.37 1.18 2.23
N GLU A 77 0.04 1.71 1.06
CA GLU A 77 -0.88 2.82 0.87
C GLU A 77 -1.98 2.38 -0.10
N ALA A 78 -3.23 2.50 0.33
CA ALA A 78 -4.40 2.23 -0.48
C ALA A 78 -4.99 3.53 -1.04
N LYS A 79 -5.70 3.38 -2.15
CA LYS A 79 -6.60 4.39 -2.68
C LYS A 79 -7.95 3.77 -2.99
N ARG A 80 -8.99 4.60 -3.06
CA ARG A 80 -10.28 4.16 -3.62
C ARG A 80 -10.11 3.64 -5.06
N TRP A 81 -10.96 2.69 -5.44
CA TRP A 81 -10.92 2.04 -6.75
C TRP A 81 -10.94 3.04 -7.91
N GLY A 82 -10.02 2.89 -8.86
CA GLY A 82 -9.92 3.74 -10.05
C GLY A 82 -9.26 5.10 -9.82
N ARG A 83 -8.72 5.37 -8.62
CA ARG A 83 -7.93 6.58 -8.35
C ARG A 83 -6.60 6.50 -9.12
N PRO A 84 -6.29 7.48 -10.00
CA PRO A 84 -4.99 7.51 -10.66
C PRO A 84 -3.86 7.59 -9.63
N LEU A 85 -2.84 6.75 -9.73
CA LEU A 85 -1.79 6.64 -8.71
C LEU A 85 -0.64 7.64 -8.90
N ASP A 86 -0.51 8.22 -10.09
CA ASP A 86 0.60 9.07 -10.55
C ASP A 86 0.22 10.56 -10.69
N LYS A 87 -1.03 10.93 -10.39
CA LYS A 87 -1.54 12.28 -10.62
C LYS A 87 -2.14 12.90 -9.36
N LYS A 88 -1.94 14.21 -9.23
CA LYS A 88 -2.76 15.04 -8.33
C LYS A 88 -4.17 15.18 -8.90
N LEU A 89 -5.18 15.23 -8.04
CA LEU A 89 -6.53 15.61 -8.46
C LEU A 89 -6.61 17.13 -8.65
N LYS A 90 -7.34 17.58 -9.67
CA LYS A 90 -7.58 19.00 -9.93
C LYS A 90 -8.66 19.58 -9.03
N GLU A 91 -9.65 18.76 -8.68
CA GLU A 91 -10.82 19.12 -7.88
C GLU A 91 -11.01 18.06 -6.79
N GLU A 92 -10.55 18.38 -5.58
CA GLU A 92 -10.77 17.56 -4.39
C GLU A 92 -10.65 18.50 -3.17
N LYS A 93 -11.49 18.30 -2.15
CA LYS A 93 -11.54 19.15 -0.96
C LYS A 93 -10.56 18.69 0.11
N ASP A 94 -10.25 17.40 0.16
CA ASP A 94 -9.23 16.86 1.06
C ASP A 94 -7.82 17.12 0.47
N PRO A 95 -6.97 17.95 1.12
CA PRO A 95 -5.62 18.24 0.65
C PRO A 95 -4.73 17.00 0.48
N PHE A 96 -5.03 15.93 1.23
CA PHE A 96 -4.30 14.68 1.13
C PHE A 96 -4.74 13.86 -0.07
N GLU A 97 -6.03 13.88 -0.44
CA GLU A 97 -6.52 13.21 -1.65
C GLU A 97 -6.13 13.96 -2.94
N ILE A 98 -5.97 15.29 -2.86
CA ILE A 98 -5.37 16.12 -3.93
C ILE A 98 -3.93 15.67 -4.23
N GLN A 99 -3.19 15.19 -3.24
CA GLN A 99 -1.78 14.83 -3.40
C GLN A 99 -1.59 13.69 -4.41
N ASN A 100 -0.41 13.65 -5.03
CA ASN A 100 -0.01 12.54 -5.90
C ASN A 100 0.27 11.31 -5.03
N PRO A 101 -0.46 10.18 -5.19
CA PRO A 101 -0.25 9.00 -4.36
C PRO A 101 1.19 8.46 -4.43
N SER A 102 1.86 8.50 -5.59
CA SER A 102 3.28 8.15 -5.73
C SER A 102 4.19 9.03 -4.86
N LEU A 103 3.88 10.33 -4.72
CA LEU A 103 4.63 11.22 -3.83
C LEU A 103 4.39 10.86 -2.36
N GLN A 104 3.18 10.46 -2.02
CA GLN A 104 2.79 10.08 -0.66
C GLN A 104 3.56 8.83 -0.22
N ILE A 105 3.55 7.74 -1.01
CA ILE A 105 4.29 6.50 -0.66
C ILE A 105 5.80 6.74 -0.59
N SER A 106 6.37 7.52 -1.51
CA SER A 106 7.78 7.92 -1.48
C SER A 106 8.14 8.58 -0.15
N ARG A 107 7.33 9.56 0.29
CA ARG A 107 7.55 10.23 1.59
C ARG A 107 7.48 9.27 2.77
N TYR A 108 6.54 8.34 2.78
CA TYR A 108 6.45 7.35 3.86
C TYR A 108 7.67 6.43 3.92
N LEU A 109 8.22 6.02 2.78
CA LEU A 109 9.46 5.23 2.75
C LEU A 109 10.63 5.97 3.40
N TRP A 110 10.76 7.28 3.12
CA TRP A 110 11.79 8.11 3.73
C TRP A 110 11.54 8.38 5.22
N LEU A 111 10.28 8.62 5.62
CA LEU A 111 9.91 8.90 7.01
C LEU A 111 10.08 7.67 7.91
N THR A 112 9.67 6.50 7.43
CA THR A 112 9.68 5.26 8.22
C THR A 112 11.03 4.53 8.14
N GLY A 113 11.82 4.79 7.10
CA GLY A 113 13.03 4.04 6.81
C GLY A 113 12.79 2.62 6.32
N VAL A 114 11.54 2.22 6.03
CA VAL A 114 11.23 0.91 5.45
C VAL A 114 11.71 0.85 4.00
N LYS A 115 12.24 -0.30 3.58
CA LYS A 115 12.86 -0.46 2.24
C LYS A 115 11.83 -0.51 1.12
N TRP A 116 10.71 -1.19 1.34
CA TRP A 116 9.71 -1.48 0.31
C TRP A 116 8.37 -0.82 0.63
N GLY A 117 7.68 -0.38 -0.42
CA GLY A 117 6.35 0.21 -0.31
C GLY A 117 5.42 -0.28 -1.41
N ILE A 118 4.20 -0.63 -1.04
CA ILE A 118 3.13 -1.01 -1.97
C ILE A 118 2.13 0.15 -2.04
N LEU A 119 1.82 0.59 -3.26
CA LEU A 119 0.77 1.56 -3.54
C LEU A 119 -0.27 0.89 -4.45
N THR A 120 -1.54 0.91 -4.05
CA THR A 120 -2.60 0.24 -4.83
C THR A 120 -3.96 0.92 -4.71
N ASP A 121 -4.74 0.90 -5.80
CA ASP A 121 -6.18 1.19 -5.79
C ASP A 121 -7.04 -0.09 -5.89
N GLY A 122 -6.41 -1.25 -5.68
CA GLY A 122 -6.97 -2.58 -5.88
C GLY A 122 -6.85 -3.10 -7.32
N LYS A 123 -6.88 -2.22 -8.32
CA LYS A 123 -6.67 -2.59 -9.73
C LYS A 123 -5.19 -2.62 -10.07
N TYR A 124 -4.49 -1.54 -9.82
CA TYR A 124 -3.06 -1.41 -10.06
C TYR A 124 -2.30 -1.63 -8.76
N TRP A 125 -1.22 -2.39 -8.82
CA TRP A 125 -0.33 -2.66 -7.70
C TRP A 125 1.07 -2.23 -8.06
N ARG A 126 1.62 -1.24 -7.34
CA ARG A 126 2.96 -0.70 -7.54
C ARG A 126 3.87 -1.04 -6.38
N LEU A 127 5.02 -1.62 -6.69
CA LEU A 127 6.10 -1.86 -5.73
C LEU A 127 7.19 -0.79 -5.90
N TYR A 128 7.44 -0.06 -4.84
CA TYR A 128 8.48 0.98 -4.73
C TYR A 128 9.62 0.52 -3.84
N GLU A 129 10.84 0.88 -4.23
CA GLU A 129 12.04 0.75 -3.41
C GLU A 129 12.45 2.15 -2.89
N ARG A 130 12.79 2.26 -1.61
CA ARG A 130 13.03 3.54 -0.92
C ARG A 130 14.06 4.43 -1.63
N GLU A 131 15.25 3.92 -1.94
CA GLU A 131 16.33 4.75 -2.49
C GLU A 131 16.01 5.29 -3.89
N THR A 132 15.27 4.52 -4.68
CA THR A 132 14.84 4.91 -6.03
C THR A 132 13.53 5.73 -6.05
N SER A 133 12.71 5.64 -4.99
CA SER A 133 11.39 6.27 -4.89
C SER A 133 11.37 7.80 -4.97
N LYS A 134 12.53 8.49 -4.91
CA LYS A 134 12.60 9.94 -5.18
C LYS A 134 12.19 10.27 -6.63
N ARG A 135 12.43 9.33 -7.54
CA ARG A 135 11.91 9.36 -8.92
C ARG A 135 10.58 8.61 -8.90
N LEU A 136 9.48 9.38 -8.90
CA LEU A 136 8.12 8.88 -8.65
C LEU A 136 7.61 7.88 -9.71
N ASP A 137 8.27 7.86 -10.86
CA ASP A 137 8.03 7.01 -12.03
C ASP A 137 8.85 5.70 -12.03
N ILE A 138 9.65 5.45 -10.99
CA ILE A 138 10.39 4.19 -10.83
C ILE A 138 9.66 3.30 -9.84
N PHE A 139 8.99 2.29 -10.39
CA PHE A 139 8.27 1.25 -9.67
C PHE A 139 8.08 0.02 -10.57
N TYR A 140 7.78 -1.12 -9.96
CA TYR A 140 7.25 -2.27 -10.67
C TYR A 140 5.72 -2.27 -10.54
N GLU A 141 4.99 -2.31 -11.66
CA GLU A 141 3.52 -2.26 -11.67
C GLU A 141 2.92 -3.52 -12.28
N ILE A 142 1.81 -3.97 -11.67
CA ILE A 142 0.93 -4.99 -12.24
C ILE A 142 -0.51 -4.44 -12.30
N ASP A 143 -1.16 -4.59 -13.45
CA ASP A 143 -2.61 -4.44 -13.61
C ASP A 143 -3.29 -5.76 -13.22
N LEU A 144 -3.70 -5.86 -11.95
CA LEU A 144 -4.29 -7.08 -11.39
C LEU A 144 -5.64 -7.41 -12.05
N GLU A 145 -6.39 -6.40 -12.48
CA GLU A 145 -7.65 -6.61 -13.20
C GLU A 145 -7.41 -7.31 -14.53
N ASN A 146 -6.50 -6.77 -15.35
CA ASN A 146 -6.16 -7.40 -16.61
C ASN A 146 -5.55 -8.80 -16.41
N LEU A 147 -4.72 -8.96 -15.37
CA LEU A 147 -4.12 -10.24 -15.02
C LEU A 147 -5.15 -11.31 -14.65
N ILE A 148 -6.21 -10.95 -13.92
CA ILE A 148 -7.29 -11.88 -13.54
C ILE A 148 -8.22 -12.17 -14.73
N GLU A 149 -8.56 -11.16 -15.53
CA GLU A 149 -9.51 -11.31 -16.64
C GLU A 149 -8.90 -12.03 -17.85
N ASN A 150 -7.63 -11.75 -18.16
CA ASN A 150 -7.00 -12.16 -19.41
C ASN A 150 -5.67 -12.93 -19.23
N GLY A 151 -5.13 -13.00 -18.02
CA GLY A 151 -3.84 -13.62 -17.74
C GLY A 151 -3.91 -15.13 -17.57
N THR A 152 -2.73 -15.75 -17.61
CA THR A 152 -2.53 -17.16 -17.27
C THR A 152 -2.05 -17.32 -15.82
N ILE A 153 -2.02 -18.55 -15.33
CA ILE A 153 -1.41 -18.87 -14.03
C ILE A 153 0.08 -18.48 -14.01
N GLU A 154 0.79 -18.60 -15.14
CA GLU A 154 2.20 -18.23 -15.22
C GLU A 154 2.37 -16.72 -15.02
N ASP A 155 1.52 -15.92 -15.66
CA ASP A 155 1.51 -14.47 -15.48
C ASP A 155 1.20 -14.11 -14.01
N PHE A 156 0.28 -14.84 -13.38
CA PHE A 156 -0.11 -14.59 -12.00
C PHE A 156 1.01 -14.83 -10.99
N LYS A 157 2.00 -15.69 -11.30
CA LYS A 157 3.15 -15.92 -10.42
C LYS A 157 3.93 -14.64 -10.14
N TYR A 158 4.01 -13.73 -11.10
CA TYR A 158 4.69 -12.46 -10.88
C TYR A 158 4.00 -11.62 -9.80
N PHE A 159 2.66 -11.57 -9.82
CA PHE A 159 1.91 -10.90 -8.76
C PHE A 159 2.19 -11.56 -7.41
N TYR A 160 2.05 -12.89 -7.33
CA TYR A 160 2.24 -13.65 -6.09
C TYR A 160 3.67 -13.59 -5.52
N LEU A 161 4.70 -13.46 -6.38
CA LEU A 161 6.10 -13.44 -5.94
C LEU A 161 6.59 -12.04 -5.55
N PHE A 162 6.02 -10.98 -6.11
CA PHE A 162 6.45 -9.60 -5.85
C PHE A 162 5.60 -8.87 -4.79
N PHE A 163 4.35 -9.28 -4.59
CA PHE A 163 3.42 -8.67 -3.64
C PHE A 163 3.02 -9.68 -2.57
#